data_AF-D5GJB9-F1
#
_entry.id   AF-D5GJB9-F1
#
_cell.length_a   1.000
_cell.length_b   1.000
_cell.length_c   1.000
_cell.angle_alpha   90.00
_cell.angle_beta   90.00
_cell.angle_gamma   90.00
#
_symmetry.space_group_name_H-M   'P 1'
#
loop_
_entity.id
_entity.type
_entity.pdbx_description
1 polymer ?
#
loop_
_entity_poly.entity_id
_entity_poly.type
_entity_poly.pdbx_seq_one_letter_code
_entity_poly.pdbx_strand_id
1 'polypeptide(L)'
;MQFTTYVLATFTLISAALASPVNNLVERQLQYCGTQPYYPQDYTCYPANNNLLCPISNGVIFQPCGQACFDPANYGCVNGQLVPVGNCNGQAYDKNSYVCVSNHLCPKTHPNLCGEACYSLSQYRCNNGQLVQV
;
A
#
# COMPACT_ATOMS: atom_id res chain seq x y z
N MET A 1 1.80 12.73 -89.31
CA MET A 1 0.36 12.70 -88.99
C MET A 1 0.28 12.32 -87.50
N GLN A 2 0.29 13.30 -86.56
CA GLN A 2 -0.90 13.89 -85.90
C GLN A 2 -1.87 12.79 -85.44
N PHE A 3 -2.13 12.59 -84.13
CA PHE A 3 -2.91 13.43 -83.21
C PHE A 3 -2.44 13.17 -81.75
N THR A 4 -2.06 14.13 -80.89
CA THR A 4 -2.92 15.00 -80.02
C THR A 4 -4.04 14.19 -79.33
N THR A 5 -4.36 14.22 -78.03
CA THR A 5 -4.14 15.17 -76.92
C THR A 5 -4.90 14.62 -75.69
N TYR A 6 -4.47 14.99 -74.48
CA TYR A 6 -5.24 15.16 -73.23
C TYR A 6 -6.36 14.16 -72.85
N VAL A 7 -6.14 13.39 -71.77
CA VAL A 7 -7.15 13.21 -70.72
C VAL A 7 -6.49 13.37 -69.35
N LEU A 8 -6.59 14.59 -68.82
CA LEU A 8 -6.46 14.88 -67.40
C LEU A 8 -7.74 14.38 -66.72
N ALA A 9 -7.65 13.34 -65.91
CA ALA A 9 -8.70 12.98 -64.96
C ALA A 9 -8.07 12.83 -63.58
N THR A 10 -8.09 13.96 -62.87
CA THR A 10 -7.74 14.13 -61.47
C THR A 10 -8.55 13.20 -60.57
N PHE A 11 -7.89 12.24 -59.93
CA PHE A 11 -8.44 11.53 -58.77
C PHE A 11 -7.81 12.12 -57.50
N THR A 12 -8.34 13.25 -57.04
CA THR A 12 -8.11 13.73 -55.67
C THR A 12 -9.03 12.96 -54.75
N LEU A 13 -8.57 11.82 -54.23
CA LEU A 13 -9.21 11.17 -53.10
C LEU A 13 -8.98 12.04 -51.86
N ILE A 14 -9.99 12.80 -51.49
CA ILE A 14 -10.07 13.53 -50.22
C ILE A 14 -10.26 12.49 -49.13
N SER A 15 -9.16 11.98 -48.58
CA SER A 15 -9.17 11.24 -47.32
C SER A 15 -9.34 12.24 -46.17
N ALA A 16 -10.56 12.72 -45.95
CA ALA A 16 -10.93 13.36 -44.70
C ALA A 16 -11.03 12.27 -43.62
N ALA A 17 -9.88 11.83 -43.11
CA ALA A 17 -9.82 10.99 -41.93
C ALA A 17 -10.43 11.79 -40.77
N LEU A 18 -11.51 11.27 -40.19
CA LEU A 18 -12.14 11.78 -38.98
C LEU A 18 -11.14 11.69 -37.82
N ALA A 19 -10.35 12.75 -37.63
CA ALA A 19 -9.55 12.93 -36.43
C ALA A 19 -10.51 13.10 -35.25
N SER A 20 -10.74 12.02 -34.52
CA SER A 20 -11.46 12.08 -33.25
C SER A 20 -10.59 12.87 -32.26
N PRO A 21 -11.06 13.99 -31.67
CA PRO A 21 -10.31 14.64 -30.61
C PRO A 21 -10.22 13.68 -29.42
N VAL A 22 -9.01 13.21 -29.12
CA VAL A 22 -8.71 12.51 -27.87
C VAL A 22 -8.76 13.55 -26.75
N ASN A 23 -9.97 13.86 -26.30
CA ASN A 23 -10.17 14.68 -25.11
C ASN A 23 -9.69 13.85 -23.92
N ASN A 24 -8.65 14.32 -23.23
CA ASN A 24 -8.01 13.77 -22.02
C ASN A 24 -6.78 12.86 -22.22
N LEU A 25 -5.76 13.33 -22.93
CA LEU A 25 -4.40 12.87 -22.63
C LEU A 25 -3.97 13.46 -21.28
N VAL A 26 -4.08 12.68 -20.21
CA VAL A 26 -3.46 13.02 -18.92
C VAL A 26 -1.95 12.84 -19.10
N GLU A 27 -1.22 13.96 -19.18
CA GLU A 27 0.23 13.94 -19.14
C GLU A 27 0.68 13.36 -17.80
N ARG A 28 1.17 12.12 -17.81
CA ARG A 28 1.72 11.48 -16.62
C ARG A 28 3.10 12.07 -16.38
N GLN A 29 3.22 12.91 -15.35
CA GLN A 29 4.48 13.50 -14.96
C GLN A 29 5.45 12.39 -14.50
N LEU A 30 6.44 12.10 -15.33
CA LEU A 30 7.53 11.20 -14.99
C LEU A 30 8.44 11.90 -13.96
N GLN A 31 8.71 11.22 -12.85
CA GLN A 31 9.62 11.71 -11.81
C GLN A 31 10.80 10.75 -11.65
N TYR A 32 11.83 11.17 -10.92
CA TYR A 32 13.02 10.37 -10.66
C TYR A 32 13.23 10.19 -9.16
N CYS A 33 13.53 8.95 -8.77
CA CYS A 33 13.96 8.58 -7.43
C CYS A 33 15.40 8.09 -7.52
N GLY A 34 16.36 8.96 -7.18
CA GLY A 34 17.75 8.75 -7.57
C GLY A 34 17.87 8.71 -9.10
N THR A 35 18.29 7.58 -9.65
CA THR A 35 18.41 7.36 -11.10
C THR A 35 17.20 6.65 -11.72
N GLN A 36 16.26 6.14 -10.91
CA GLN A 36 15.14 5.35 -11.38
C GLN A 36 13.96 6.26 -11.74
N PRO A 37 13.47 6.26 -13.00
CA PRO A 37 12.24 6.95 -13.35
C PRO A 37 11.03 6.20 -12.77
N TYR A 38 10.04 6.94 -12.30
CA TYR A 38 8.81 6.39 -11.76
C TYR A 38 7.62 7.32 -12.00
N TYR A 39 6.44 6.76 -11.84
CA TYR A 39 5.19 7.49 -11.88
C TYR A 39 4.64 7.70 -10.46
N PRO A 40 4.37 8.95 -10.04
CA PRO A 40 3.91 9.24 -8.68
C PRO A 40 2.57 8.60 -8.30
N GLN A 41 1.73 8.24 -9.28
CA GLN A 41 0.48 7.53 -9.00
C GLN A 41 0.67 6.04 -8.71
N ASP A 42 1.84 5.47 -9.08
CA ASP A 42 2.12 4.04 -8.98
C ASP A 42 3.17 3.74 -7.89
N TYR A 43 4.01 4.71 -7.53
CA TYR A 43 5.07 4.56 -6.52
C TYR A 43 5.29 5.82 -5.70
N THR A 44 5.82 5.64 -4.49
CA THR A 44 6.35 6.69 -3.63
C THR A 44 7.86 6.48 -3.47
N CYS A 45 8.62 7.57 -3.64
CA CYS A 45 10.08 7.59 -3.47
C CYS A 45 10.46 7.90 -2.02
N TYR A 46 11.39 7.14 -1.45
CA TYR A 46 11.95 7.35 -0.10
C TYR A 46 13.46 7.62 -0.18
N PRO A 47 13.89 8.89 -0.32
CA PRO A 47 15.31 9.24 -0.44
C PRO A 47 16.16 8.84 0.76
N ALA A 48 15.59 8.94 1.97
CA ALA A 48 16.24 8.54 3.22
C ALA A 48 16.53 7.02 3.29
N ASN A 49 15.86 6.22 2.46
CA ASN A 49 16.00 4.77 2.39
C ASN A 49 16.75 4.34 1.12
N ASN A 50 17.83 5.04 0.78
CA ASN A 50 18.63 4.75 -0.41
C ASN A 50 17.83 4.83 -1.72
N ASN A 51 16.98 5.86 -1.83
CA ASN A 51 16.07 6.04 -2.98
C ASN A 51 15.16 4.83 -3.24
N LEU A 52 14.70 4.16 -2.18
CA LEU A 52 13.78 3.04 -2.29
C LEU A 52 12.44 3.52 -2.85
N LEU A 53 11.96 2.85 -3.90
CA LEU A 53 10.63 3.03 -4.45
C LEU A 53 9.69 2.00 -3.85
N CYS A 54 8.67 2.46 -3.14
CA CYS A 54 7.61 1.60 -2.66
C CYS A 54 6.34 1.76 -3.50
N PRO A 55 5.67 0.66 -3.86
CA PRO A 55 4.49 0.72 -4.71
C PRO A 55 3.30 1.32 -3.97
N ILE A 56 2.40 1.92 -4.75
CA ILE A 56 1.04 2.26 -4.32
C ILE A 56 0.14 1.15 -4.84
N SER A 57 -0.46 0.37 -3.95
CA SER A 57 -1.32 -0.75 -4.32
C SER A 57 -2.69 -0.61 -3.68
N ASN A 58 -3.76 -0.66 -4.48
CA ASN A 58 -5.14 -0.47 -4.02
C ASN A 58 -5.35 0.82 -3.21
N GLY A 59 -4.64 1.90 -3.58
CA GLY A 59 -4.68 3.19 -2.86
C GLY A 59 -3.87 3.21 -1.56
N VAL A 60 -3.22 2.11 -1.19
CA VAL A 60 -2.33 2.03 -0.03
C VAL A 60 -0.91 2.38 -0.46
N ILE A 61 -0.32 3.36 0.21
CA ILE A 61 1.09 3.72 0.06
C ILE A 61 1.91 2.80 0.95
N PHE A 62 2.74 1.94 0.35
CA PHE A 62 3.60 1.04 1.09
C PHE A 62 4.76 1.84 1.72
N GLN A 63 5.11 1.51 2.96
CA GLN A 63 6.16 2.18 3.71
C GLN A 63 7.46 1.37 3.73
N PRO A 64 8.63 2.03 3.83
CA PRO A 64 9.91 1.33 3.87
C PRO A 64 10.20 0.73 5.24
N CYS A 65 10.74 -0.49 5.26
CA CYS A 65 11.39 -1.11 6.41
C CYS A 65 12.69 -1.79 5.97
N GLY A 66 13.83 -1.18 6.31
CA GLY A 66 15.12 -1.58 5.75
C GLY A 66 15.15 -1.36 4.23
N GLN A 67 15.32 -2.45 3.47
CA GLN A 67 15.34 -2.46 1.99
C GLN A 67 14.02 -2.97 1.38
N ALA A 68 13.01 -3.25 2.20
CA ALA A 68 11.71 -3.76 1.76
C ALA A 68 10.62 -2.71 1.97
N CYS A 69 9.52 -2.88 1.25
CA CYS A 69 8.30 -2.08 1.41
C CYS A 69 7.21 -2.95 2.02
N PHE A 70 6.40 -2.38 2.92
CA PHE A 70 5.32 -3.11 3.59
C PHE A 70 4.02 -2.32 3.60
N ASP A 71 2.91 -3.06 3.72
CA ASP A 71 1.59 -2.48 3.93
C ASP A 71 1.41 -2.10 5.41
N PRO A 72 1.29 -0.80 5.74
CA PRO A 72 1.17 -0.33 7.12
C PRO A 72 -0.12 -0.78 7.83
N ALA A 73 -1.12 -1.27 7.09
CA ALA A 73 -2.32 -1.86 7.70
C ALA A 73 -2.06 -3.25 8.31
N ASN A 74 -1.05 -3.96 7.82
CA ASN A 74 -0.78 -5.36 8.16
C ASN A 74 0.55 -5.55 8.89
N TYR A 75 1.53 -4.68 8.65
CA TYR A 75 2.86 -4.75 9.23
C TYR A 75 3.30 -3.40 9.79
N GLY A 76 4.27 -3.44 10.69
CA GLY A 76 5.03 -2.30 11.19
C GLY A 76 6.52 -2.59 11.07
N CYS A 77 7.35 -1.58 11.30
CA CYS A 77 8.80 -1.70 11.25
C CYS A 77 9.40 -1.41 12.63
N VAL A 78 10.04 -2.41 13.24
CA VAL A 78 10.71 -2.29 14.53
C VAL A 78 12.16 -2.73 14.36
N ASN A 79 13.11 -1.85 14.66
CA ASN A 79 14.56 -2.12 14.50
C ASN A 79 14.94 -2.63 13.09
N GLY A 80 14.26 -2.14 12.05
CA GLY A 80 14.49 -2.57 10.67
C GLY A 80 13.91 -3.94 10.31
N GLN A 81 13.11 -4.55 11.19
CA GLN A 81 12.42 -5.81 10.95
C GLN A 81 10.91 -5.61 10.85
N LEU A 82 10.29 -6.34 9.92
CA LEU A 82 8.84 -6.37 9.77
C LEU A 82 8.21 -7.14 10.91
N VAL A 83 7.27 -6.49 11.59
CA VAL A 83 6.44 -7.11 12.63
C VAL A 83 4.99 -7.06 12.19
N PRO A 84 4.22 -8.16 12.25
CA PRO A 84 2.81 -8.15 11.95
C PRO A 84 2.08 -7.28 12.99
N VAL A 85 1.25 -6.34 12.53
CA VAL A 85 0.48 -5.48 13.44
C VAL A 85 -1.01 -5.80 13.39
N GLY A 86 -1.68 -5.56 14.52
CA GLY A 86 -3.13 -5.56 14.65
C GLY A 86 -3.62 -4.22 15.16
N ASN A 87 -4.93 -4.01 15.13
CA ASN A 87 -5.58 -2.88 15.79
C ASN A 87 -6.37 -3.39 16.99
N CYS A 88 -6.19 -2.77 18.15
CA CYS A 88 -6.97 -3.02 19.35
C CYS A 88 -7.46 -1.68 19.87
N ASN A 89 -8.76 -1.43 19.84
CA ASN A 89 -9.36 -0.17 20.28
C ASN A 89 -8.71 1.08 19.66
N GLY A 90 -8.38 1.04 18.37
CA GLY A 90 -7.70 2.14 17.67
C GLY A 90 -6.18 2.16 17.84
N GLN A 91 -5.61 1.33 18.72
CA GLN A 91 -4.17 1.25 18.93
C GLN A 91 -3.55 0.15 18.06
N ALA A 92 -2.52 0.50 17.30
CA ALA A 92 -1.70 -0.48 16.59
C ALA A 92 -0.83 -1.25 17.59
N TYR A 93 -0.77 -2.57 17.46
CA TYR A 93 0.05 -3.42 18.33
C TYR A 93 0.77 -4.51 17.55
N ASP A 94 1.93 -4.94 18.06
CA ASP A 94 2.66 -6.10 17.52
C ASP A 94 1.94 -7.41 17.87
N LYS A 95 1.45 -8.10 16.85
CA LYS A 95 0.77 -9.41 16.98
C LYS A 95 1.70 -10.51 17.47
N ASN A 96 3.02 -10.33 17.47
CA ASN A 96 3.95 -11.30 18.04
C ASN A 96 3.98 -11.23 19.56
N SER A 97 3.91 -10.03 20.14
CA SER A 97 4.06 -9.79 21.57
C SER A 97 2.73 -9.69 22.34
N TYR A 98 1.65 -9.28 21.67
CA TYR A 98 0.36 -9.00 22.31
C TYR A 98 -0.81 -9.72 21.63
N VAL A 99 -1.93 -9.76 22.35
CA VAL A 99 -3.25 -10.22 21.89
C VAL A 99 -4.29 -9.20 22.33
N CYS A 100 -5.26 -8.91 21.45
CA CYS A 100 -6.40 -8.07 21.79
C CYS A 100 -7.55 -8.94 22.30
N VAL A 101 -8.02 -8.71 23.52
CA VAL A 101 -9.14 -9.42 24.14
C VAL A 101 -10.14 -8.39 24.65
N SER A 102 -11.37 -8.43 24.14
CA SER A 102 -12.44 -7.50 24.53
C SER A 102 -12.03 -6.02 24.48
N ASN A 103 -11.35 -5.60 23.41
CA ASN A 103 -10.78 -4.26 23.22
C ASN A 103 -9.66 -3.87 24.21
N HIS A 104 -9.13 -4.83 24.97
CA HIS A 104 -7.98 -4.64 25.86
C HIS A 104 -6.75 -5.34 25.31
N LEU A 105 -5.60 -4.67 25.33
CA LEU A 105 -4.35 -5.23 24.84
C LEU A 105 -3.62 -5.99 25.95
N CYS A 106 -3.51 -7.31 25.83
CA CYS A 106 -2.80 -8.16 26.78
C CYS A 106 -1.50 -8.72 26.20
N PRO A 107 -0.40 -8.78 26.97
CA PRO A 107 0.80 -9.49 26.56
C PRO A 107 0.49 -10.98 26.34
N LYS A 108 1.13 -11.63 25.38
CA LYS A 108 0.95 -13.08 25.17
C LYS A 108 1.39 -13.94 26.36
N THR A 109 2.23 -13.41 27.24
CA THR A 109 2.60 -14.06 28.50
C THR A 109 1.43 -14.17 29.48
N HIS A 110 0.43 -13.28 29.36
CA HIS A 110 -0.77 -13.22 30.19
C HIS A 110 -1.98 -12.91 29.30
N PRO A 111 -2.39 -13.84 28.42
CA PRO A 111 -3.26 -13.53 27.28
C PRO A 111 -4.74 -13.38 27.63
N ASN A 112 -5.14 -13.61 28.89
CA ASN A 112 -6.54 -13.61 29.31
C ASN A 112 -6.88 -12.32 30.04
N LEU A 113 -8.12 -11.84 29.91
CA LEU A 113 -8.60 -10.63 30.58
C LEU A 113 -9.56 -10.97 31.72
N CYS A 114 -9.38 -10.36 32.89
CA CYS A 114 -10.30 -10.42 34.02
C CYS A 114 -10.51 -8.99 34.57
N GLY A 115 -11.70 -8.44 34.37
CA GLY A 115 -11.92 -7.00 34.59
C GLY A 115 -11.02 -6.19 33.63
N GLU A 116 -10.06 -5.46 34.19
CA GLU A 116 -9.05 -4.71 33.42
C GLU A 116 -7.64 -5.33 33.49
N ALA A 117 -7.48 -6.47 34.16
CA ALA A 117 -6.18 -7.08 34.37
C ALA A 117 -5.94 -8.27 33.42
N CYS A 118 -4.75 -8.31 32.82
CA CYS A 118 -4.28 -9.43 32.02
C CYS A 118 -3.68 -10.53 32.93
N TYR A 119 -4.04 -11.80 32.70
CA TYR A 119 -3.59 -12.93 33.52
C TYR A 119 -3.28 -14.19 32.70
N SER A 120 -2.51 -15.09 33.32
CA SER A 120 -2.24 -16.43 32.81
C SER A 120 -3.04 -17.47 33.57
N LEU A 121 -3.66 -18.42 32.84
CA LEU A 121 -4.37 -19.57 33.39
C LEU A 121 -3.47 -20.51 34.19
N SER A 122 -2.14 -20.41 34.02
CA SER A 122 -1.18 -21.19 34.80
C SER A 122 -0.98 -20.66 36.23
N GLN A 123 -1.45 -19.46 36.54
CA GLN A 123 -1.24 -18.79 37.84
C GLN A 123 -2.54 -18.31 38.48
N TYR A 124 -3.53 -17.92 37.67
CA TYR A 124 -4.79 -17.36 38.17
C TYR A 124 -5.99 -17.88 37.38
N ARG A 125 -7.17 -17.80 38.01
CA ARG A 125 -8.48 -17.93 37.41
C ARG A 125 -9.31 -16.67 37.67
N CYS A 126 -10.18 -16.31 36.75
CA CYS A 126 -11.12 -15.20 36.93
C CYS A 126 -12.42 -15.70 37.57
N ASN A 127 -12.79 -15.15 38.73
CA ASN A 127 -14.06 -15.43 39.40
C ASN A 127 -14.80 -14.10 39.65
N ASN A 128 -15.96 -13.91 39.02
CA ASN A 128 -16.77 -12.68 39.14
C ASN A 128 -15.98 -11.37 38.95
N GLY A 129 -15.01 -11.37 38.02
CA GLY A 129 -14.15 -10.21 37.75
C GLY A 129 -12.96 -10.04 38.70
N GLN A 130 -12.75 -10.97 39.64
CA GLN A 130 -11.58 -10.98 40.53
C GLN A 130 -10.62 -12.11 40.15
N LEU A 131 -9.32 -11.80 40.18
CA LEU A 131 -8.26 -12.78 40.00
C LEU A 131 -8.10 -13.59 41.29
N VAL A 132 -8.22 -14.92 41.17
CA VAL A 132 -7.98 -15.87 42.25
C VAL A 132 -6.82 -16.75 41.83
N GLN A 133 -5.79 -16.87 42.66
CA GLN A 133 -4.64 -17.72 42.37
C GLN A 133 -5.09 -19.19 42.29
N VAL A 134 -4.53 -19.94 41.32
CA VAL A 134 -4.74 -21.40 41.23
C VAL A 134 -3.77 -22.17 42.10
#